data_AF-A0A4Y2DLV6-F1
#
_entry.id   AF-A0A4Y2DLV6-F1
#
_cell.length_a   1.000
_cell.length_b   1.000
_cell.length_c   1.000
_cell.angle_alpha   90.00
_cell.angle_beta   90.00
_cell.angle_gamma   90.00
#
_symmetry.space_group_name_H-M   'P 1'
#
loop_
_entity.id
_entity.type
_entity.pdbx_description
1 polymer ?
#
loop_
_entity_poly.entity_id
_entity_poly.type
_entity_poly.pdbx_seq_one_letter_code
_entity_poly.pdbx_strand_id
1 'polypeptide(L)'
;MGKNMLQKLNRLRGTIRDRVTRLNKAAESYEPPATPEESEIILNQKLQNVLELKAQMKKLLADYLDLPESTNLEEPLEVIYNMEEEIEDLQVKFKILLTKYCKATNADNVPMTVHKPKLKIPDLPLPEFTGKYEEYESFKTQFMSIIVNNESLNDNQKYCYLKASLKGDAKLIESTQDTF
;
A
#
# COMPACT_ATOMS: atom_id res chain seq x y z
N MET A 1 12.22 31.89 13.62
CA MET A 1 12.70 30.49 13.54
C MET A 1 11.93 29.66 12.51
N GLY A 2 10.58 29.73 12.47
CA GLY A 2 9.74 28.92 11.56
C GLY A 2 10.02 29.06 10.04
N LYS A 3 10.29 30.27 9.52
CA LYS A 3 10.58 30.46 8.08
C LYS A 3 11.78 29.66 7.56
N ASN A 4 12.82 29.47 8.38
CA ASN A 4 14.01 28.71 8.01
C ASN A 4 13.73 27.19 7.98
N MET A 5 12.89 26.71 8.91
CA MET A 5 12.47 25.30 8.96
C MET A 5 11.56 24.95 7.77
N LEU A 6 10.55 25.77 7.47
CA LEU A 6 9.68 25.56 6.31
C LEU A 6 10.47 25.50 4.99
N GLN A 7 11.47 26.37 4.81
CA GLN A 7 12.34 26.32 3.64
C GLN A 7 13.14 25.02 3.53
N LYS A 8 13.61 24.47 4.66
CA LYS A 8 14.32 23.17 4.68
C LYS A 8 13.39 22.02 4.32
N LEU A 9 12.18 21.99 4.86
CA LEU A 9 11.19 20.97 4.55
C LEU A 9 10.77 21.02 3.07
N ASN A 10 10.57 22.22 2.52
CA ASN A 10 10.27 22.39 1.09
C ASN A 10 11.39 21.86 0.18
N ARG A 11 12.66 22.05 0.57
CA ARG A 11 13.82 21.49 -0.15
C ARG A 11 13.87 19.97 -0.06
N LEU A 12 13.60 19.42 1.12
CA LEU A 12 13.55 17.97 1.33
C LEU A 12 12.42 17.33 0.50
N ARG A 13 11.22 17.94 0.51
CA ARG A 13 10.10 17.56 -0.36
C ARG A 13 10.51 17.52 -1.83
N GLY A 14 11.19 18.57 -2.31
CA GLY A 14 11.73 18.61 -3.68
C GLY A 14 12.69 17.46 -3.98
N THR A 15 13.58 17.13 -3.05
CA THR A 15 14.52 16.00 -3.20
C THR A 15 13.80 14.66 -3.25
N ILE A 16 12.77 14.46 -2.43
CA ILE A 16 11.92 13.27 -2.45
C ILE A 16 11.18 13.17 -3.79
N ARG A 17 10.64 14.28 -4.30
CA ARG A 17 9.97 14.35 -5.61
C ARG A 17 10.90 13.91 -6.73
N ASP A 18 12.13 14.41 -6.75
CA ASP A 18 13.10 13.99 -7.76
C ASP A 18 13.40 12.48 -7.70
N ARG A 19 13.40 11.88 -6.50
CA ARG A 19 13.58 10.43 -6.33
C ARG A 19 12.36 9.65 -6.83
N VAL A 20 11.14 10.13 -6.55
CA VAL A 20 9.89 9.54 -7.07
C VAL A 20 9.91 9.54 -8.60
N THR A 21 10.19 10.70 -9.23
CA THR A 21 10.30 10.82 -10.68
C THR A 21 11.32 9.85 -11.28
N ARG A 22 12.51 9.72 -10.67
CA ARG A 22 13.54 8.78 -11.14
C ARG A 22 13.11 7.32 -11.05
N LEU A 23 12.43 6.93 -9.97
CA LEU A 23 11.94 5.56 -9.82
C LEU A 23 10.74 5.27 -10.73
N ASN A 24 9.85 6.24 -10.94
CA ASN A 24 8.75 6.08 -11.90
C ASN A 24 9.30 5.89 -13.31
N LYS A 25 10.27 6.72 -13.74
CA LYS A 25 10.96 6.53 -15.02
C LYS A 25 11.63 5.15 -15.11
N ALA A 26 12.26 4.69 -14.03
CA ALA A 26 12.89 3.36 -14.00
C ALA A 26 11.87 2.21 -14.11
N ALA A 27 10.64 2.39 -13.61
CA ALA A 27 9.56 1.40 -13.78
C ALA A 27 9.00 1.42 -15.21
N GLU A 28 8.81 2.62 -15.79
CA GLU A 28 8.27 2.81 -17.14
C GLU A 28 9.23 2.30 -18.23
N SER A 29 10.53 2.51 -18.05
CA SER A 29 11.57 2.08 -18.99
C SER A 29 12.20 0.74 -18.62
N TYR A 30 11.54 -0.07 -17.77
CA TYR A 30 12.11 -1.34 -17.33
C TYR A 30 12.05 -2.39 -18.44
N GLU A 31 13.22 -2.88 -18.84
CA GLU A 31 13.39 -4.03 -19.72
C GLU A 31 14.07 -5.16 -18.95
N PRO A 32 13.55 -6.40 -19.02
CA PRO A 32 14.12 -7.50 -18.26
C PRO A 32 15.54 -7.84 -18.77
N PRO A 33 16.51 -8.06 -17.87
CA PRO A 33 17.83 -8.59 -18.22
C PRO A 33 17.77 -10.04 -18.71
N ALA A 34 18.94 -10.63 -19.00
CA ALA A 34 19.04 -11.98 -19.57
C ALA A 34 18.47 -13.08 -18.64
N THR A 35 18.47 -12.86 -17.33
CA THR A 35 18.03 -13.86 -16.35
C THR A 35 16.87 -13.34 -15.46
N PRO A 36 15.93 -14.23 -15.05
CA PRO A 36 14.90 -13.90 -14.07
C PRO A 36 15.47 -13.47 -12.71
N GLU A 37 16.61 -14.05 -12.30
CA GLU A 37 17.28 -13.74 -11.04
C GLU A 37 17.82 -12.30 -11.02
N GLU A 38 18.42 -11.84 -12.13
CA GLU A 38 18.83 -10.43 -12.27
C GLU A 38 17.62 -9.49 -12.24
N SER A 39 16.51 -9.91 -12.86
CA SER A 39 15.26 -9.15 -12.82
C SER A 39 14.77 -8.99 -11.37
N GLU A 40 14.79 -10.09 -10.61
CA GLU A 40 14.37 -10.13 -9.22
C GLU A 40 15.23 -9.24 -8.32
N ILE A 41 16.56 -9.30 -8.46
CA ILE A 41 17.47 -8.47 -7.66
C ILE A 41 17.22 -6.98 -7.95
N ILE A 42 17.17 -6.59 -9.22
CA ILE A 42 16.98 -5.18 -9.62
C ILE A 42 15.64 -4.66 -9.10
N LEU A 43 14.55 -5.39 -9.38
CA LEU A 43 13.22 -4.95 -9.03
C LEU A 43 12.99 -4.93 -7.51
N ASN A 44 13.53 -5.90 -6.76
CA ASN A 44 13.49 -5.87 -5.29
C ASN A 44 14.27 -4.68 -4.72
N GLN A 45 15.46 -4.37 -5.27
CA GLN A 45 16.20 -3.18 -4.84
C GLN A 45 15.41 -1.89 -5.09
N LYS A 46 14.75 -1.77 -6.26
CA LYS A 46 13.89 -0.61 -6.55
C LYS A 46 12.67 -0.56 -5.62
N LEU A 47 12.06 -1.70 -5.31
CA LEU A 47 10.95 -1.77 -4.35
C LEU A 47 11.38 -1.34 -2.95
N GLN A 48 12.57 -1.73 -2.47
CA GLN A 48 13.11 -1.24 -1.20
C GLN A 48 13.28 0.28 -1.21
N ASN A 49 13.80 0.85 -2.30
CA ASN A 49 13.91 2.31 -2.43
C ASN A 49 12.54 3.02 -2.36
N VAL A 50 11.47 2.40 -2.86
CA VAL A 50 10.10 2.93 -2.75
C VAL A 50 9.61 2.87 -1.30
N LEU A 51 9.88 1.78 -0.58
CA LEU A 51 9.53 1.65 0.84
C LEU A 51 10.25 2.70 1.71
N GLU A 52 11.54 2.95 1.43
CA GLU A 52 12.29 4.02 2.07
C GLU A 52 11.71 5.41 1.78
N LEU A 53 11.25 5.65 0.55
CA LEU A 53 10.58 6.92 0.20
C LEU A 53 9.27 7.08 0.95
N LYS A 54 8.48 6.00 1.08
CA LYS A 54 7.25 6.02 1.88
C LYS A 54 7.53 6.37 3.33
N ALA A 55 8.58 5.80 3.93
CA ALA A 55 8.99 6.14 5.30
C ALA A 55 9.47 7.60 5.42
N GLN A 56 10.26 8.08 4.47
CA GLN A 56 10.70 9.49 4.42
C GLN A 56 9.52 10.45 4.27
N MET A 57 8.50 10.09 3.49
CA MET A 57 7.33 10.92 3.29
C MET A 57 6.49 11.04 4.56
N LYS A 58 6.26 9.92 5.27
CA LYS A 58 5.59 9.95 6.58
C LYS A 58 6.31 10.84 7.59
N LYS A 59 7.65 10.75 7.61
CA LYS A 59 8.46 11.62 8.47
C LYS A 59 8.33 13.09 8.05
N LEU A 60 8.41 13.37 6.75
CA LEU A 60 8.26 14.72 6.22
C LEU A 60 6.90 15.32 6.61
N LEU A 61 5.81 14.57 6.45
CA LEU A 61 4.47 14.99 6.85
C LEU A 61 4.42 15.34 8.34
N ALA A 62 4.98 14.49 9.21
CA ALA A 62 5.07 14.79 10.64
C ALA A 62 5.85 16.09 10.91
N ASP A 63 6.99 16.29 10.27
CA ASP A 63 7.80 17.51 10.42
C ASP A 63 7.05 18.77 9.95
N TYR A 64 6.15 18.66 8.96
CA TYR A 64 5.28 19.78 8.54
C TYR A 64 4.18 20.07 9.55
N LEU A 65 3.57 19.03 10.12
CA LEU A 65 2.51 19.16 11.12
C LEU A 65 3.02 19.73 12.46
N ASP A 66 4.32 19.58 12.75
CA ASP A 66 4.98 20.18 13.93
C ASP A 66 5.28 21.68 13.78
N LEU A 67 5.01 22.28 12.61
CA LEU A 67 5.21 23.72 12.42
C LEU A 67 4.12 24.54 13.15
N PRO A 68 4.41 25.83 13.51
CA PRO A 68 3.43 26.67 14.16
C PRO A 68 2.15 26.84 13.33
N GLU A 69 0.98 26.82 13.97
CA GLU A 69 -0.35 26.97 13.33
C GLU A 69 -0.47 28.22 12.44
N SER A 70 0.29 29.28 12.72
CA SER A 70 0.35 30.48 11.88
C SER A 70 0.98 30.26 10.49
N THR A 71 1.55 29.07 10.24
CA THR A 71 2.19 28.72 8.98
C THR A 71 1.12 28.27 7.98
N ASN A 72 1.08 28.88 6.79
CA ASN A 72 0.22 28.38 5.72
C ASN A 72 0.80 27.07 5.17
N LEU A 73 0.06 25.98 5.35
CA LEU A 73 0.44 24.62 4.97
C LEU A 73 -0.49 23.99 3.92
N GLU A 74 -1.51 24.71 3.44
CA GLU A 74 -2.52 24.16 2.53
C GLU A 74 -1.88 23.58 1.25
N GLU A 75 -1.14 24.41 0.50
CA GLU A 75 -0.43 23.98 -0.71
C GLU A 75 0.67 22.94 -0.39
N PRO A 76 1.54 23.11 0.63
CA PRO A 76 2.53 22.09 0.97
C PRO A 76 1.97 20.70 1.29
N LEU A 77 0.87 20.62 2.02
CA LEU A 77 0.24 19.36 2.42
C LEU A 77 -0.44 18.67 1.24
N GLU A 78 -1.15 19.42 0.39
CA GLU A 78 -1.73 18.87 -0.85
C GLU A 78 -0.66 18.20 -1.73
N VAL A 79 0.48 18.86 -1.91
CA VAL A 79 1.61 18.29 -2.66
C VAL A 79 2.15 17.01 -2.01
N ILE A 80 2.21 16.96 -0.67
CA ILE A 80 2.69 15.78 0.06
C ILE A 80 1.73 14.60 -0.14
N TYR A 81 0.42 14.82 -0.02
CA TYR A 81 -0.58 13.77 -0.19
C TYR A 81 -0.57 13.20 -1.61
N ASN A 82 -0.49 14.07 -2.64
CA ASN A 82 -0.35 13.62 -4.03
C ASN A 82 0.90 12.77 -4.24
N MET A 83 2.02 13.15 -3.62
CA MET A 83 3.26 12.36 -3.69
C MET A 83 3.18 11.04 -2.91
N GLU A 84 2.42 10.96 -1.81
CA GLU A 84 2.15 9.70 -1.12
C GLU A 84 1.40 8.72 -2.03
N GLU A 85 0.37 9.19 -2.72
CA GLU A 85 -0.38 8.40 -3.71
C GLU A 85 0.55 7.90 -4.84
N GLU A 86 1.37 8.79 -5.42
CA GLU A 86 2.35 8.41 -6.44
C GLU A 86 3.33 7.32 -5.96
N ILE A 87 3.76 7.38 -4.69
CA ILE A 87 4.66 6.37 -4.09
C ILE A 87 3.93 5.03 -3.93
N GLU A 88 2.65 5.03 -3.56
CA GLU A 88 1.83 3.82 -3.44
C GLU A 88 1.61 3.15 -4.80
N ASP A 89 1.26 3.93 -5.81
CA ASP A 89 1.17 3.47 -7.19
C ASP A 89 2.47 2.86 -7.67
N LEU A 90 3.60 3.51 -7.36
CA LEU A 90 4.91 3.02 -7.73
C LEU A 90 5.26 1.70 -7.03
N GLN A 91 4.85 1.54 -5.77
CA GLN A 91 4.99 0.28 -5.04
C GLN A 91 4.21 -0.84 -5.74
N VAL A 92 3.00 -0.56 -6.20
CA VAL A 92 2.16 -1.50 -6.96
C VAL A 92 2.82 -1.83 -8.31
N LYS A 93 3.30 -0.82 -9.06
CA LYS A 93 4.00 -1.01 -10.33
C LYS A 93 5.20 -1.97 -10.18
N PHE A 94 6.06 -1.77 -9.19
CA PHE A 94 7.20 -2.67 -8.97
C PHE A 94 6.79 -4.09 -8.55
N LYS A 95 5.73 -4.25 -7.74
CA LYS A 95 5.18 -5.57 -7.40
C LYS A 95 4.63 -6.30 -8.63
N ILE A 96 4.00 -5.58 -9.55
CA ILE A 96 3.53 -6.12 -10.83
C ILE A 96 4.72 -6.57 -11.69
N LEU A 97 5.77 -5.74 -11.80
CA LEU A 97 6.99 -6.08 -12.53
C LEU A 97 7.67 -7.33 -11.96
N LEU A 98 7.80 -7.43 -10.63
CA LEU A 98 8.33 -8.63 -9.95
C LEU A 98 7.52 -9.88 -10.32
N THR A 99 6.20 -9.78 -10.26
CA THR A 99 5.31 -10.90 -10.61
C THR A 99 5.45 -11.32 -12.07
N LYS A 100 5.69 -10.35 -12.97
CA LYS A 100 5.82 -10.56 -14.41
C LYS A 100 7.14 -11.20 -14.81
N TYR A 101 8.25 -10.83 -14.17
CA TYR A 101 9.60 -11.16 -14.65
C TYR A 101 10.41 -12.10 -13.74
N CYS A 102 9.96 -12.37 -12.51
CA CYS A 102 10.73 -13.15 -11.53
C CYS A 102 10.19 -14.58 -11.32
N LYS A 103 9.24 -15.05 -12.14
CA LYS A 103 8.71 -16.42 -12.03
C LYS A 103 9.38 -17.36 -13.03
N ALA A 104 10.31 -18.18 -12.56
CA ALA A 104 10.69 -19.43 -13.22
C ALA A 104 10.97 -20.54 -12.20
N THR A 105 9.97 -21.42 -11.96
CA THR A 105 10.09 -22.88 -11.80
C THR A 105 8.71 -23.52 -11.50
N ASN A 106 8.17 -24.21 -12.51
CA ASN A 106 7.18 -25.30 -12.54
C ASN A 106 6.28 -25.57 -11.30
N ALA A 107 5.01 -25.16 -11.40
CA ALA A 107 3.87 -25.94 -10.89
C ALA A 107 2.66 -25.67 -11.80
N ASP A 108 2.44 -26.63 -12.69
CA ASP A 108 1.25 -26.93 -13.50
C ASP A 108 0.52 -25.84 -14.30
N ASN A 109 0.30 -26.20 -15.56
CA ASN A 109 -0.66 -25.61 -16.49
C ASN A 109 -1.99 -25.30 -15.80
N VAL A 110 -2.31 -24.02 -15.63
CA VAL A 110 -3.70 -23.57 -15.55
C VAL A 110 -3.87 -22.47 -16.59
N PRO A 111 -4.78 -22.65 -17.58
CA PRO A 111 -5.02 -21.66 -18.60
C PRO A 111 -5.42 -20.34 -17.96
N MET A 112 -4.98 -19.27 -18.62
CA MET A 112 -5.44 -17.90 -18.50
C MET A 112 -6.92 -17.85 -18.10
N THR A 113 -7.16 -17.67 -16.81
CA THR A 113 -8.43 -17.28 -16.25
C THR A 113 -8.11 -16.32 -15.13
N VAL A 114 -8.85 -15.22 -15.11
CA VAL A 114 -8.81 -14.15 -14.12
C VAL A 114 -8.99 -14.76 -12.73
N HIS A 115 -7.90 -15.20 -12.13
CA HIS A 115 -7.94 -15.87 -10.84
C HIS A 115 -7.44 -14.91 -9.76
N LYS A 116 -8.44 -14.42 -9.02
CA LYS A 116 -8.36 -13.97 -7.63
C LYS A 116 -7.16 -14.62 -6.92
N PRO A 117 -6.30 -13.85 -6.24
CA PRO A 117 -5.18 -14.43 -5.50
C PRO A 117 -5.73 -15.48 -4.53
N LYS A 118 -5.27 -16.73 -4.70
CA LYS A 118 -5.45 -17.81 -3.72
C LYS A 118 -4.61 -17.46 -2.49
N LEU A 119 -5.20 -16.56 -1.74
CA LEU A 119 -5.03 -16.25 -0.35
C LEU A 119 -5.01 -17.56 0.47
N LYS A 120 -3.80 -18.02 0.85
CA LYS A 120 -3.64 -19.13 1.81
C LYS A 120 -4.11 -18.63 3.18
N ILE A 121 -5.38 -18.89 3.47
CA ILE A 121 -5.92 -18.96 4.83
C ILE A 121 -5.84 -20.44 5.22
N PRO A 122 -5.66 -20.82 6.50
CA PRO A 122 -6.09 -22.14 6.96
C PRO A 122 -7.53 -22.42 6.46
N ASP A 123 -7.88 -23.68 6.15
CA ASP A 123 -9.19 -24.14 5.63
C ASP A 123 -10.41 -23.84 6.53
N LEU A 124 -10.26 -22.94 7.50
CA LEU A 124 -11.30 -22.48 8.39
C LEU A 124 -12.19 -21.44 7.67
N PRO A 125 -13.52 -21.56 7.76
CA PRO A 125 -14.43 -20.60 7.14
C PRO A 125 -14.14 -19.18 7.66
N LEU A 126 -14.07 -18.21 6.73
CA LEU A 126 -13.98 -16.80 7.08
C LEU A 126 -15.18 -16.41 7.95
N PRO A 127 -14.98 -15.71 9.07
CA PRO A 127 -16.08 -15.27 9.91
C PRO A 127 -16.91 -14.25 9.16
N GLU A 128 -18.23 -14.32 9.28
CA GLU A 128 -19.16 -13.38 8.64
C GLU A 128 -19.70 -12.39 9.66
N PHE A 129 -19.92 -11.15 9.22
CA PHE A 129 -20.53 -10.11 10.04
C PHE A 129 -21.67 -9.44 9.26
N THR A 130 -22.90 -9.59 9.74
CA THR A 130 -24.07 -9.03 9.04
C THR A 130 -24.40 -7.60 9.44
N GLY A 131 -23.74 -7.07 10.48
CA GLY A 131 -24.01 -5.75 11.05
C GLY A 131 -24.80 -5.77 12.35
N LYS A 132 -25.23 -6.95 12.81
CA LYS A 132 -25.93 -7.12 14.10
C LYS A 132 -24.97 -7.00 15.27
N TYR A 133 -25.35 -6.22 16.27
CA TYR A 133 -24.52 -5.98 17.45
C TYR A 133 -24.23 -7.27 18.22
N GLU A 134 -25.20 -8.19 18.27
CA GLU A 134 -25.10 -9.48 18.96
C GLU A 134 -24.02 -10.40 18.35
N GLU A 135 -23.69 -10.20 17.07
CA GLU A 135 -22.69 -10.99 16.33
C GLU A 135 -21.27 -10.41 16.46
N TYR A 136 -21.13 -9.15 16.93
CA TYR A 136 -19.89 -8.39 16.85
C TYR A 136 -18.73 -8.99 17.65
N GLU A 137 -18.96 -9.36 18.92
CA GLU A 137 -17.89 -9.91 19.77
C GLU A 137 -17.39 -11.26 19.23
N SER A 138 -18.31 -12.13 18.78
CA SER A 138 -17.96 -13.42 18.19
C SER A 138 -17.20 -13.26 16.87
N PHE A 139 -17.65 -12.35 16.00
CA PHE A 139 -16.95 -11.98 14.78
C PHE A 139 -15.54 -11.46 15.06
N LYS A 140 -15.40 -10.50 15.99
CA LYS A 140 -14.12 -9.87 16.34
C LYS A 140 -13.11 -10.88 16.85
N THR A 141 -13.49 -11.78 17.75
CA THR A 141 -12.59 -12.82 18.27
C THR A 141 -12.10 -13.75 17.15
N GLN A 142 -13.00 -14.21 16.29
CA GLN A 142 -12.66 -15.10 15.18
C GLN A 142 -11.78 -14.40 14.14
N PHE A 143 -12.13 -13.18 13.75
CA PHE A 143 -11.39 -12.39 12.76
C PHE A 143 -9.98 -12.05 13.25
N MET A 144 -9.82 -11.70 14.54
CA MET A 144 -8.51 -11.45 15.14
C MET A 144 -7.62 -12.70 15.11
N SER A 145 -8.17 -13.87 15.45
CA SER A 145 -7.43 -15.12 15.49
C SER A 145 -7.03 -15.64 14.10
N ILE A 146 -7.85 -15.44 13.08
CA ILE A 146 -7.66 -16.02 11.73
C ILE A 146 -6.86 -15.07 10.82
N ILE A 147 -7.13 -13.77 10.92
CA ILE A 147 -6.66 -12.76 9.96
C ILE A 147 -5.66 -11.79 10.60
N VAL A 148 -5.97 -11.19 11.75
CA VAL A 148 -5.12 -10.14 12.34
C VAL A 148 -3.81 -10.70 12.89
N ASN A 149 -3.87 -11.84 13.58
CA ASN A 149 -2.71 -12.53 14.14
C ASN A 149 -1.90 -13.32 13.10
N ASN A 150 -2.35 -13.34 11.85
CA ASN A 150 -1.62 -14.02 10.79
C ASN A 150 -0.51 -13.10 10.25
N GLU A 151 0.73 -13.39 10.67
CA GLU A 151 1.93 -12.64 10.27
C GLU A 151 2.27 -12.77 8.77
N SER A 152 1.73 -13.78 8.08
CA SER A 152 1.89 -13.92 6.63
C SER A 152 1.03 -12.96 5.81
N LEU A 153 0.06 -12.28 6.46
CA LEU A 153 -0.81 -11.31 5.83
C LEU A 153 -0.33 -9.89 6.15
N ASN A 154 -0.22 -9.05 5.13
CA ASN A 154 -0.02 -7.62 5.32
C ASN A 154 -1.36 -6.89 5.54
N ASP A 155 -1.30 -5.66 6.02
CA ASP A 155 -2.49 -4.88 6.40
C ASP A 155 -3.50 -4.69 5.27
N ASN A 156 -3.03 -4.57 4.01
CA ASN A 156 -3.92 -4.47 2.85
C ASN A 156 -4.65 -5.79 2.59
N GLN A 157 -3.99 -6.94 2.77
CA GLN A 157 -4.67 -8.24 2.68
C GLN A 157 -5.66 -8.42 3.83
N LYS A 158 -5.28 -8.05 5.06
CA LYS A 158 -6.18 -8.05 6.22
C LYS A 158 -7.41 -7.19 5.99
N TYR A 159 -7.24 -6.02 5.36
CA TYR A 159 -8.32 -5.14 4.95
C TYR A 159 -9.23 -5.77 3.88
N CYS A 160 -8.67 -6.42 2.86
CA CYS A 160 -9.45 -7.15 1.86
C CYS A 160 -10.29 -8.28 2.50
N TYR A 161 -9.76 -8.98 3.50
CA TYR A 161 -10.52 -9.98 4.24
C TYR A 161 -11.61 -9.37 5.11
N LEU A 162 -11.33 -8.23 5.73
CA LEU A 162 -12.31 -7.50 6.51
C LEU A 162 -13.51 -7.19 5.61
N LYS A 163 -13.28 -6.58 4.44
CA LYS A 163 -14.31 -6.31 3.43
C LYS A 163 -15.08 -7.55 3.00
N ALA A 164 -14.38 -8.66 2.74
CA ALA A 164 -15.01 -9.91 2.32
C ALA A 164 -15.90 -10.56 3.40
N SER A 165 -15.59 -10.27 4.66
CA SER A 165 -16.30 -10.78 5.84
C SER A 165 -17.58 -10.00 6.16
N LEU A 166 -17.74 -8.78 5.63
CA LEU A 166 -18.96 -7.98 5.80
C LEU A 166 -20.08 -8.50 4.88
N LYS A 167 -21.27 -8.70 5.46
CA LYS A 167 -22.51 -9.13 4.80
C LYS A 167 -23.66 -8.22 5.24
N GLY A 168 -24.82 -8.32 4.57
CA GLY A 168 -26.02 -7.58 4.96
C GLY A 168 -25.77 -6.07 5.06
N ASP A 169 -26.28 -5.45 6.13
CA ASP A 169 -26.17 -4.00 6.37
C ASP A 169 -24.72 -3.56 6.63
N ALA A 170 -23.86 -4.44 7.17
CA ALA A 170 -22.44 -4.13 7.35
C ALA A 170 -21.69 -3.93 6.03
N LYS A 171 -22.16 -4.54 4.94
CA LYS A 171 -21.57 -4.35 3.61
C LYS A 171 -21.85 -2.94 3.05
N LEU A 172 -22.90 -2.28 3.53
CA LEU A 172 -23.30 -0.93 3.10
C LEU A 172 -22.34 0.16 3.61
N ILE A 173 -21.53 -0.14 4.63
CA ILE A 173 -20.55 0.78 5.24
C ILE A 173 -19.37 1.07 4.28
N GLU A 174 -19.22 0.32 3.19
CA GLU A 174 -18.22 0.58 2.14
C GLU A 174 -18.67 1.64 1.11
N SER A 175 -19.96 1.97 1.03
CA SER A 175 -20.54 2.79 -0.06
C SER A 175 -21.05 4.17 0.33
N THR A 176 -20.84 4.64 1.56
CA THR A 176 -21.08 6.07 1.86
C THR A 176 -19.87 6.88 1.40
N GLN A 177 -19.82 7.17 0.11
CA GLN A 177 -19.31 8.45 -0.34
C GLN A 177 -20.18 9.52 0.33
N ASP A 178 -19.63 10.17 1.35
CA ASP A 178 -20.22 11.38 1.92
C ASP A 178 -20.34 12.41 0.79
N THR A 179 -21.58 12.58 0.33
CA THR A 179 -21.98 13.71 -0.49
C THR A 179 -22.55 14.73 0.49
N PHE A 180 -21.72 15.66 0.94
CA PHE A 180 -22.15 16.91 1.58
C PHE A 180 -21.38 18.07 0.98
#